data_AF-A0A2T6ZX16-F1
#
_entry.id   AF-A0A2T6ZX16-F1
#
_cell.length_a   1.000
_cell.length_b   1.000
_cell.length_c   1.000
_cell.angle_alpha   90.00
_cell.angle_beta   90.00
_cell.angle_gamma   90.00
#
_symmetry.space_group_name_H-M   'P 1'
#
loop_
_entity.id
_entity.type
_entity.pdbx_description
1 polymer ?
#
loop_
_entity_poly.entity_id
_entity_poly.type
_entity_poly.pdbx_seq_one_letter_code
_entity_poly.pdbx_strand_id
1 'polypeptide(L)'
;MLDKTLQWVKVGGQCDWSPEKYPMDSSSLPEFLPDIPVFVSSIFGNAAQTAIVNIYSPGETLAPDRDISESSPAVVVSFARL
;
A
#
# COMPACT_ATOMS: atom_id res chain seq x y z
N MET A 1 -24.35 4.32 10.57
CA MET A 1 -23.21 5.24 10.75
C MET A 1 -21.98 4.37 10.63
N LEU A 2 -21.09 4.58 9.65
CA LEU A 2 -19.79 3.92 9.67
C LEU A 2 -18.99 4.55 10.81
N ASP A 3 -18.65 3.74 11.82
CA ASP A 3 -17.64 4.11 12.80
C ASP A 3 -16.34 4.42 12.05
N LYS A 4 -15.92 5.69 12.10
CA LYS A 4 -14.81 6.25 11.35
C LYS A 4 -13.52 5.85 12.04
N THR A 5 -12.97 4.72 11.63
CA THR A 5 -11.63 4.28 11.96
C THR A 5 -10.78 4.34 10.69
N LEU A 6 -9.48 4.54 10.87
CA LEU A 6 -8.48 4.51 9.80
C LEU A 6 -8.70 3.26 8.92
N GLN A 7 -8.94 3.46 7.63
CA GLN A 7 -9.08 2.38 6.66
C GLN A 7 -7.84 2.32 5.77
N TRP A 8 -7.35 1.12 5.54
CA TRP A 8 -6.27 0.89 4.61
C TRP A 8 -6.58 -0.30 3.72
N VAL A 9 -6.04 -0.28 2.50
CA VAL A 9 -6.13 -1.41 1.57
C VAL A 9 -4.77 -1.63 0.93
N LYS A 10 -4.37 -2.90 0.83
CA LYS A 10 -3.20 -3.30 0.04
C LYS A 10 -3.64 -3.51 -1.41
N VAL A 11 -2.88 -2.95 -2.35
CA VAL A 11 -3.14 -3.01 -3.78
C VAL A 11 -1.90 -3.54 -4.50
N GLY A 12 -2.09 -4.41 -5.49
CA GLY A 12 -1.01 -4.97 -6.30
C GLY A 12 -0.55 -6.39 -5.93
N GLY A 13 0.61 -6.76 -6.47
CA GLY A 13 1.12 -8.13 -6.48
C GLY A 13 1.38 -8.72 -5.09
N GLN A 14 1.18 -10.03 -4.99
CA GLN A 14 1.42 -10.81 -3.78
C GLN A 14 2.86 -10.61 -3.29
N CYS A 15 3.01 -10.09 -2.07
CA CYS A 15 4.15 -10.52 -1.27
C CYS A 15 3.82 -11.95 -0.84
N ASP A 16 4.71 -12.90 -1.13
CA ASP A 16 4.76 -14.18 -0.44
C ASP A 16 5.06 -13.89 1.05
N TRP A 17 4.02 -13.57 1.82
CA TRP A 17 4.12 -13.46 3.26
C TRP A 17 4.14 -14.89 3.81
N SER A 18 5.23 -15.27 4.48
CA SER A 18 5.20 -16.42 5.39
C SER A 18 4.08 -16.24 6.43
N PRO A 19 3.38 -17.31 6.83
CA PRO A 19 2.04 -17.24 7.41
C PRO A 19 2.09 -16.87 8.89
N GLU A 20 2.13 -15.57 9.19
CA GLU A 20 1.71 -15.09 10.51
C GLU A 20 0.62 -14.02 10.37
N LYS A 21 -0.59 -14.54 10.17
CA LYS A 21 -1.90 -13.95 10.50
C LYS A 21 -2.27 -12.63 9.83
N TYR A 22 -2.76 -12.72 8.59
CA TYR A 22 -3.93 -11.94 8.16
C TYR A 22 -4.85 -12.85 7.32
N PRO A 23 -6.17 -12.83 7.55
CA PRO A 23 -7.08 -13.54 6.68
C PRO A 23 -7.22 -12.71 5.41
N MET A 24 -6.95 -13.28 4.23
CA MET A 24 -7.72 -13.10 2.98
C MET A 24 -6.94 -13.73 1.83
N ASP A 25 -7.61 -14.61 1.10
CA ASP A 25 -7.18 -15.14 -0.18
C ASP A 25 -6.65 -14.02 -1.09
N SER A 26 -5.43 -14.20 -1.57
CA SER A 26 -4.74 -13.24 -2.41
C SER A 26 -5.44 -12.92 -3.75
N SER A 27 -6.42 -13.74 -4.14
CA SER A 27 -7.29 -13.52 -5.31
C SER A 27 -8.34 -12.41 -5.11
N SER A 28 -8.49 -11.90 -3.89
CA SER A 28 -9.45 -10.84 -3.53
C SER A 28 -8.85 -9.44 -3.41
N LEU A 29 -7.52 -9.32 -3.56
CA LEU A 29 -6.85 -8.02 -3.47
C LEU A 29 -7.07 -7.21 -4.75
N PRO A 30 -7.36 -5.90 -4.63
CA PRO A 30 -7.44 -5.02 -5.79
C PRO A 30 -6.11 -5.00 -6.54
N GLU A 31 -6.17 -5.12 -7.87
CA GLU A 31 -5.01 -4.89 -8.71
C GLU A 31 -4.65 -3.40 -8.77
N PHE A 32 -3.39 -3.11 -9.12
CA PHE A 32 -3.01 -1.74 -9.43
C PHE A 32 -3.84 -1.19 -10.59
N LEU A 33 -4.25 0.06 -10.48
CA LEU A 33 -4.62 0.82 -11.67
C LEU A 33 -3.38 0.89 -12.59
N PRO A 34 -3.51 0.56 -13.88
CA PRO A 34 -2.37 0.36 -14.77
C PRO A 34 -1.51 1.61 -14.99
N ASP A 35 -2.05 2.79 -14.71
CA ASP A 35 -1.37 4.08 -14.81
C ASP A 35 -0.39 4.35 -13.64
N ILE A 36 -0.68 3.87 -12.44
CA ILE A 36 0.14 4.16 -11.25
C ILE A 36 1.55 3.55 -11.34
N PRO A 37 1.75 2.25 -11.67
CA PRO A 37 3.10 1.69 -11.80
C PRO A 37 3.90 2.36 -12.92
N VAL A 38 3.24 2.75 -14.02
CA VAL A 38 3.85 3.47 -15.15
C VAL A 38 4.30 4.86 -14.71
N PHE A 39 3.45 5.58 -13.98
CA PHE A 39 3.79 6.89 -13.44
C PHE A 39 4.98 6.83 -12.47
N VAL A 40 4.96 5.90 -11.50
CA VAL A 40 6.08 5.71 -10.56
C VAL A 40 7.35 5.33 -11.30
N SER A 41 7.28 4.42 -12.28
CA SER A 41 8.42 4.03 -13.10
C SER A 41 9.01 5.20 -13.89
N SER A 42 8.16 6.10 -14.41
CA SER A 42 8.61 7.27 -15.18
C SER A 42 9.42 8.28 -14.34
N ILE A 43 9.21 8.32 -13.02
CA ILE A 43 9.88 9.25 -12.10
C ILE A 43 11.09 8.59 -11.43
N PHE A 44 10.96 7.34 -11.00
CA PHE A 44 11.93 6.68 -10.12
C PHE A 44 12.69 5.50 -10.78
N GLY A 45 12.41 5.22 -12.05
CA GLY A 45 13.08 4.16 -12.82
C GLY A 45 12.72 2.73 -12.43
N ASN A 46 11.84 2.54 -11.43
CA ASN A 46 11.36 1.24 -10.96
C ASN A 46 9.82 1.25 -10.90
N ALA A 47 9.19 0.17 -11.37
CA ALA A 47 7.73 0.05 -11.33
C ALA A 47 7.26 -0.37 -9.92
N ALA A 48 6.16 0.23 -9.46
CA ALA A 48 5.52 -0.16 -8.21
C ALA A 48 4.89 -1.55 -8.33
N GLN A 49 5.21 -2.45 -7.39
CA GLN A 49 4.70 -3.83 -7.36
C GLN A 49 3.60 -4.01 -6.31
N THR A 50 3.70 -3.31 -5.19
CA THR A 50 2.72 -3.31 -4.09
C THR A 50 2.54 -1.87 -3.59
N ALA A 51 1.34 -1.56 -3.10
CA ALA A 51 1.05 -0.29 -2.43
C ALA A 51 0.10 -0.49 -1.25
N ILE A 52 0.22 0.39 -0.27
CA ILE A 52 -0.74 0.55 0.82
C ILE A 52 -1.45 1.89 0.59
N VAL A 53 -2.77 1.86 0.46
CA VAL A 53 -3.59 3.06 0.34
C VAL A 53 -4.25 3.31 1.70
N ASN A 54 -3.82 4.36 2.38
CA ASN A 54 -4.42 4.80 3.65
C ASN A 54 -5.47 5.88 3.38
N ILE A 55 -6.67 5.72 3.96
CA ILE A 55 -7.78 6.67 3.88
C ILE A 55 -8.01 7.24 5.27
N TYR A 56 -7.81 8.55 5.41
CA TYR A 56 -7.95 9.27 6.67
C TYR A 56 -9.20 10.14 6.67
N SER A 57 -9.96 10.08 7.76
CA SER A 57 -10.93 11.09 8.17
C SER A 57 -10.25 12.20 8.97
N PRO A 58 -10.84 13.41 9.03
CA PRO A 58 -10.30 14.49 9.84
C PRO A 58 -10.12 14.07 11.31
N GLY A 59 -8.89 14.24 11.82
CA GLY A 59 -8.53 13.89 13.20
C GLY A 59 -7.98 12.48 13.39
N GLU A 60 -7.98 11.64 12.35
CA GLU A 60 -7.33 10.32 12.41
C GLU A 60 -5.81 10.44 12.25
N THR A 61 -5.09 9.54 12.91
CA THR A 61 -3.62 9.47 12.86
C THR A 61 -3.16 8.03 12.66
N LEU A 62 -2.02 7.86 11.99
CA LEU A 62 -1.29 6.61 11.98
C LEU A 62 -0.26 6.65 13.10
N ALA A 63 -0.17 5.57 13.88
CA ALA A 63 0.85 5.45 14.91
C ALA A 63 2.27 5.48 14.29
N PRO A 64 3.29 5.96 15.02
CA PRO A 64 4.67 5.88 14.54
C PRO A 64 5.06 4.44 14.24
N ASP A 65 5.53 4.19 13.02
CA ASP A 65 6.02 2.89 12.57
C ASP A 65 7.19 3.07 11.60
N ARG A 66 8.01 2.03 11.43
CA ARG A 66 9.08 1.99 10.45
C ARG A 66 8.74 0.96 9.39
N ASP A 67 8.73 1.37 8.13
CA ASP A 67 8.59 0.42 7.03
C ASP A 67 9.85 -0.46 6.94
N ILE A 68 9.70 -1.71 7.37
CA ILE A 68 10.75 -2.75 7.39
C ILE A 68 10.37 -3.95 6.50
N SER A 69 9.23 -3.87 5.83
CA SER A 69 8.65 -5.00 5.12
C SER A 69 9.28 -5.23 3.74
N GLU A 70 9.93 -4.21 3.20
CA GLU A 70 10.56 -4.24 1.89
C GLU A 70 11.94 -4.92 1.95
N SER A 71 12.09 -6.01 1.20
CA SER A 71 13.41 -6.63 0.95
C SER A 71 14.14 -5.98 -0.24
N SER A 72 13.45 -5.11 -0.98
CA SER A 72 13.97 -4.46 -2.18
C SER A 72 14.87 -3.27 -1.81
N PRO A 73 15.98 -3.04 -2.53
CA PRO A 73 16.77 -1.81 -2.38
C PRO A 73 16.10 -0.60 -3.08
N ALA A 74 14.93 -0.78 -3.69
CA ALA A 74 14.18 0.29 -4.35
C ALA A 74 13.63 1.31 -3.32
N VAL A 75 13.28 2.49 -3.82
CA VAL A 75 12.73 3.57 -3.01
C VAL A 75 11.26 3.32 -2.66
N VAL A 76 10.86 3.64 -1.43
CA VAL A 76 9.44 3.76 -1.03
C VAL A 76 8.97 5.17 -1.35
N VAL A 77 7.82 5.31 -2.01
CA VAL A 77 7.27 6.59 -2.45
C VAL A 77 5.87 6.77 -1.86
N SER A 78 5.62 7.95 -1.28
CA SER A 78 4.32 8.32 -0.71
C SER A 78 3.67 9.46 -1.49
N PHE A 79 2.42 9.27 -1.89
CA PHE A 79 1.59 10.32 -2.50
C PHE A 79 0.47 10.71 -1.53
N ALA A 80 0.22 12.01 -1.40
CA ALA A 80 -0.87 12.51 -0.58
C ALA A 80 -1.68 13.54 -1.38
N ARG A 81 -3.01 13.43 -1.29
CA ARG A 81 -3.89 14.51 -1.70
C ARG A 81 -4.01 15.49 -0.52
N LEU A 82 -3.60 16.73 -0.74
CA LEU A 82 -3.74 17.83 0.21
C LEU A 82 -5.17 18.38 0.23
#